data_AF-A0A0G1TWP5-F1
#
_entry.id   AF-A0A0G1TWP5-F1
#
_cell.length_a   1.000
_cell.length_b   1.000
_cell.length_c   1.000
_cell.angle_alpha   90.00
_cell.angle_beta   90.00
_cell.angle_gamma   90.00
#
_symmetry.space_group_name_H-M   'P 1'
#
loop_
_entity.id
_entity.type
_entity.pdbx_description
1 polymer ?
#
loop_
_entity_poly.entity_id
_entity_poly.type
_entity_poly.pdbx_seq_one_letter_code
_entity_poly.pdbx_strand_id
1 'polypeptide(L)'
;MKRHTHVSIMGTIGSGKTTVARLLASELKFQLLEEHFGENAFLPRFYGDMKRWAFHSQAFYLMEKTWQLLEAGRVLSDARDPLWKKGYRGIVQDVPIQQD
;
A
#
# COMPACT_ATOMS: atom_id res chain seq x y z
N MET A 1 11.94 23.86 -3.80
CA MET A 1 11.86 22.38 -3.77
C MET A 1 10.67 21.94 -4.62
N LYS A 2 10.87 21.02 -5.58
CA LYS A 2 9.73 20.33 -6.22
C LYS A 2 9.08 19.42 -5.17
N ARG A 3 7.77 19.50 -5.02
CA ARG A 3 7.00 18.56 -4.18
C ARG A 3 6.53 17.41 -5.07
N HIS A 4 6.81 16.18 -4.66
CA HIS A 4 6.27 14.99 -5.32
C HIS A 4 4.90 14.66 -4.72
N THR A 5 3.94 14.29 -5.57
CA THR A 5 2.57 13.96 -5.12
C THR A 5 2.50 12.50 -4.69
N HIS A 6 1.76 12.22 -3.61
CA HIS A 6 1.45 10.87 -3.14
C HIS A 6 -0.06 10.70 -3.06
N VAL A 7 -0.57 9.64 -3.68
CA VAL A 7 -1.99 9.30 -3.70
C VAL A 7 -2.14 7.86 -3.21
N SER A 8 -2.87 7.67 -2.12
CA SER A 8 -3.20 6.33 -1.61
C SER A 8 -4.62 5.94 -2.02
N ILE A 9 -4.76 4.75 -2.59
CA ILE A 9 -6.04 4.19 -3.02
C ILE A 9 -6.53 3.21 -1.94
N MET A 10 -7.68 3.52 -1.35
CA MET A 10 -8.33 2.70 -0.32
C MET A 10 -9.69 2.23 -0.81
N GLY A 11 -10.09 1.03 -0.40
CA GLY A 11 -11.38 0.45 -0.73
C GLY A 11 -11.58 -0.89 -0.02
N THR A 12 -12.76 -1.47 -0.14
CA THR A 12 -13.03 -2.84 0.34
C THR A 12 -12.50 -3.89 -0.65
N ILE A 13 -12.44 -5.15 -0.22
CA ILE A 13 -12.09 -6.27 -1.11
C ILE A 13 -13.11 -6.32 -2.27
N GLY A 14 -12.59 -6.52 -3.49
CA GLY A 14 -13.43 -6.57 -4.69
C GLY A 14 -13.94 -5.22 -5.20
N SER A 15 -13.61 -4.09 -4.56
CA SER A 15 -14.07 -2.76 -4.98
C SER A 15 -13.39 -2.20 -6.26
N GLY A 16 -12.35 -2.87 -6.77
CA GLY A 16 -11.62 -2.43 -7.98
C GLY A 16 -10.48 -1.44 -7.74
N LYS A 17 -10.09 -1.21 -6.48
CA LYS A 17 -8.91 -0.44 -6.03
C LYS A 17 -7.64 -0.67 -6.84
N THR A 18 -7.20 -1.92 -7.02
CA THR A 18 -5.98 -2.24 -7.78
C THR A 18 -6.11 -1.81 -9.24
N THR A 19 -7.29 -2.00 -9.84
CA THR A 19 -7.57 -1.52 -11.20
C THR A 19 -7.50 0.00 -11.27
N VAL A 20 -8.14 0.71 -10.34
CA VAL A 20 -8.10 2.18 -10.28
C VAL A 20 -6.68 2.70 -10.04
N ALA A 21 -5.92 2.07 -9.15
CA ALA A 21 -4.54 2.45 -8.84
C ALA A 21 -3.64 2.33 -10.07
N ARG A 22 -3.74 1.22 -10.82
CA ARG A 22 -3.00 1.01 -12.08
C ARG A 22 -3.38 2.03 -13.15
N LEU A 23 -4.67 2.30 -13.33
CA LEU A 23 -5.16 3.30 -14.28
C LEU A 23 -4.65 4.70 -13.92
N LEU A 24 -4.79 5.12 -12.66
CA LEU A 24 -4.32 6.42 -12.20
C LEU A 24 -2.80 6.57 -12.32
N ALA A 25 -2.03 5.54 -11.98
CA ALA A 25 -0.58 5.56 -12.11
C ALA A 25 -0.15 5.79 -13.57
N SER A 26 -0.80 5.10 -14.50
CA SER A 26 -0.55 5.23 -15.94
C SER A 26 -0.89 6.64 -16.46
N GLU A 27 -2.13 7.10 -16.23
CA GLU A 27 -2.63 8.39 -16.72
C GLU A 27 -1.84 9.58 -16.17
N LEU A 28 -1.44 9.51 -14.89
CA LEU A 28 -0.72 10.60 -14.23
C LEU A 28 0.79 10.53 -14.41
N LYS A 29 1.35 9.47 -15.03
CA LYS A 29 2.79 9.16 -15.00
C LYS A 29 3.33 9.15 -13.57
N PHE A 30 2.65 8.43 -12.69
CA PHE A 30 3.07 8.21 -11.31
C PHE A 30 3.59 6.78 -11.17
N GLN A 31 4.54 6.56 -10.26
CA GLN A 31 4.98 5.21 -9.94
C GLN A 31 3.89 4.52 -9.14
N LEU A 32 3.48 3.32 -9.56
CA LEU A 32 2.61 2.46 -8.76
C LEU A 32 3.44 1.73 -7.70
N LEU A 33 3.06 1.87 -6.44
CA LEU A 33 3.42 0.95 -5.36
C LEU A 33 2.25 0.00 -5.18
N GLU A 34 2.39 -1.22 -5.70
CA GLU A 34 1.37 -2.24 -5.53
C GLU A 34 1.29 -2.72 -4.08
N GLU A 35 0.13 -3.25 -3.73
CA GLU A 35 -0.11 -3.88 -2.45
C GLU A 35 0.83 -5.08 -2.24
N HIS A 36 1.55 -5.09 -1.12
CA HIS A 36 2.33 -6.26 -0.69
C HIS A 36 1.47 -7.08 0.27
N PHE A 37 1.19 -8.33 -0.09
CA PHE A 37 0.48 -9.27 0.77
C PHE A 37 1.50 -10.12 1.53
N GLY A 38 1.84 -9.72 2.75
CA GLY A 38 2.47 -10.65 3.68
C GLY A 38 1.46 -11.75 4.06
N GLU A 39 1.93 -13.00 4.18
CA GLU A 39 1.11 -14.08 4.72
C GLU A 39 0.85 -13.86 6.22
N ASN A 40 -0.39 -13.52 6.58
CA ASN A 40 -0.79 -13.37 7.97
C ASN A 40 -0.99 -14.75 8.62
N ALA A 41 0.02 -15.23 9.34
CA ALA A 41 -0.05 -16.51 10.07
C ALA A 41 -1.16 -16.58 11.14
N PHE A 42 -1.71 -15.43 11.56
CA PHE A 42 -2.83 -15.38 12.51
C PHE A 42 -4.19 -15.47 11.85
N LEU A 43 -4.30 -15.29 10.53
CA LEU A 43 -5.59 -15.22 9.83
C LEU A 43 -6.40 -16.53 9.97
N PRO A 44 -5.83 -17.74 9.81
CA PRO A 44 -6.57 -18.97 10.06
C PRO A 44 -7.04 -19.11 11.52
N ARG A 45 -6.23 -18.61 12.47
CA ARG A 45 -6.55 -18.65 13.91
C ARG A 45 -7.64 -17.66 14.28
N PHE A 46 -7.65 -16.50 13.63
CA PHE A 46 -8.72 -15.50 13.71
C PHE A 46 -10.06 -16.07 13.28
N TYR A 47 -10.08 -16.82 12.17
CA TYR A 47 -11.30 -17.50 11.71
C TYR A 47 -11.74 -18.63 12.64
N GLY A 48 -10.84 -19.25 13.40
CA GLY A 48 -11.17 -20.25 14.41
C GLY A 48 -11.65 -19.69 15.74
N ASP A 49 -11.07 -18.58 16.22
CA ASP A 49 -11.48 -17.89 17.45
C ASP A 49 -11.16 -16.39 17.35
N MET A 50 -12.16 -15.64 16.88
CA MET A 50 -12.01 -14.21 16.61
C MET A 50 -11.69 -13.40 17.86
N LYS A 51 -12.32 -13.71 19.01
CA LYS A 51 -12.12 -12.96 20.25
C LYS A 51 -10.68 -13.07 20.75
N ARG A 52 -10.08 -14.24 20.60
CA ARG A 52 -8.70 -14.51 21.02
C ARG A 52 -7.66 -13.94 20.07
N TRP A 53 -7.90 -14.00 18.76
CA TRP A 53 -6.88 -13.73 17.75
C TRP A 53 -7.04 -12.40 16.99
N ALA A 54 -8.12 -11.64 17.22
CA ALA A 54 -8.35 -10.34 16.60
C ALA A 54 -7.15 -9.40 16.74
N PHE A 55 -6.63 -9.21 17.95
CA PHE A 55 -5.49 -8.29 18.17
C PHE A 55 -4.27 -8.67 17.33
N HIS A 56 -3.90 -9.95 17.29
CA HIS A 56 -2.73 -10.42 16.56
C HIS A 56 -2.88 -10.21 15.05
N SER A 57 -4.05 -10.56 14.52
CA SER A 57 -4.37 -10.37 13.10
C SER A 57 -4.36 -8.88 12.72
N GLN A 58 -5.01 -8.03 13.52
CA GLN A 58 -5.04 -6.58 13.29
C GLN A 58 -3.65 -5.92 13.42
N ALA A 59 -2.84 -6.35 14.40
CA ALA A 59 -1.49 -5.84 14.58
C ALA A 59 -0.59 -6.19 13.38
N PHE A 60 -0.74 -7.37 12.79
CA PHE A 60 -0.05 -7.74 11.57
C PHE A 60 -0.39 -6.76 10.43
N TYR A 61 -1.68 -6.54 10.14
CA TYR A 61 -2.08 -5.61 9.08
C TYR A 61 -1.65 -4.16 9.34
N LEU A 62 -1.62 -3.73 10.60
CA LEU A 62 -1.08 -2.42 10.96
C LEU A 62 0.41 -2.30 10.61
N MET A 63 1.19 -3.34 10.87
CA MET A 63 2.62 -3.36 10.52
C MET A 63 2.83 -3.33 9.01
N GLU A 64 2.12 -4.17 8.25
CA GLU A 64 2.20 -4.16 6.77
C GLU A 64 1.92 -2.77 6.17
N LYS A 65 0.85 -2.11 6.63
CA LYS A 65 0.52 -0.73 6.21
C LYS A 65 1.61 0.27 6.59
N THR A 66 2.21 0.11 7.78
CA THR A 66 3.28 0.98 8.27
C THR A 66 4.54 0.84 7.42
N TRP A 67 4.95 -0.39 7.09
CA TRP A 67 6.12 -0.65 6.25
C TRP A 67 5.97 -0.03 4.87
N GLN A 68 4.82 -0.22 4.23
CA GLN A 68 4.58 0.34 2.90
C GLN A 68 4.51 1.89 2.93
N LEU A 69 3.96 2.48 3.99
CA LEU A 69 3.98 3.93 4.19
C LEU A 69 5.42 4.47 4.34
N LEU A 70 6.27 3.78 5.09
CA LEU A 70 7.68 4.13 5.25
C LEU A 70 8.44 4.01 3.92
N GLU A 71 8.15 2.99 3.11
CA GLU A 71 8.72 2.85 1.76
C GLU A 71 8.35 4.02 0.86
N ALA A 72 7.06 4.39 0.82
CA ALA A 72 6.60 5.55 0.07
C ALA A 72 7.28 6.84 0.56
N GLY A 73 7.36 7.02 1.90
CA GLY A 73 8.05 8.14 2.52
C GLY A 73 9.53 8.22 2.13
N ARG A 74 10.24 7.08 2.11
CA ARG A 74 11.64 7.00 1.67
C ARG A 74 11.81 7.51 0.25
N VAL A 75 11.01 7.02 -0.69
CA VAL A 75 11.06 7.45 -2.11
C VAL A 75 10.76 8.93 -2.26
N LEU A 76 9.71 9.43 -1.59
CA LEU A 76 9.30 10.83 -1.68
C LEU A 76 10.32 11.78 -1.07
N SER A 77 11.07 11.32 -0.05
CA SER A 77 12.10 12.11 0.62
C SER A 77 13.44 12.14 -0.13
N ASP A 78 13.73 11.14 -0.97
CA ASP A 78 14.96 11.08 -1.76
C ASP A 78 14.78 11.73 -3.13
N ALA A 79 15.19 13.00 -3.25
CA ALA A 79 15.16 13.73 -4.51
C ALA A 79 16.05 13.12 -5.62
N ARG A 80 16.92 12.16 -5.29
CA ARG A 80 17.80 11.47 -6.26
C ARG A 80 17.27 10.08 -6.65
N ASP A 81 16.11 9.68 -6.12
CA ASP A 81 15.54 8.38 -6.41
C ASP A 81 15.43 8.17 -7.95
N PRO A 82 15.85 7.00 -8.48
CA PRO A 82 15.85 6.73 -9.92
C PRO A 82 14.49 6.94 -10.60
N LEU A 83 13.38 6.86 -9.87
CA LEU A 83 12.05 7.12 -10.39
C LEU A 83 11.92 8.52 -11.00
N TRP A 84 12.55 9.52 -10.40
CA TRP A 84 12.49 10.90 -10.89
C TRP A 84 13.24 11.07 -12.22
N LYS A 85 14.32 10.31 -12.43
CA LYS A 85 15.04 10.26 -13.71
C LYS A 85 14.23 9.59 -14.81
N LYS A 86 13.35 8.65 -14.44
CA LYS A 86 12.38 8.01 -15.35
C LYS A 86 11.19 8.93 -15.71
N GLY A 87 11.14 10.14 -15.15
CA GLY A 87 10.11 11.13 -15.44
C GLY A 87 8.81 10.96 -14.65
N TYR A 88 8.80 10.11 -13.61
CA TYR A 88 7.65 10.00 -12.73
C TYR A 88 7.42 11.31 -11.97
N ARG A 89 6.14 11.65 -11.78
CA ARG A 89 5.71 12.92 -11.16
C ARG A 89 5.23 12.75 -9.72
N GLY A 90 5.03 11.52 -9.29
CA GLY A 90 4.51 11.17 -7.98
C GLY A 90 4.37 9.66 -7.81
N ILE A 91 3.70 9.26 -6.74
CA ILE A 91 3.43 7.87 -6.37
C ILE A 91 1.92 7.67 -6.24
N VAL A 92 1.42 6.57 -6.79
CA VAL A 92 0.12 5.99 -6.45
C VAL A 92 0.39 4.73 -5.63
N GLN A 93 -0.25 4.60 -4.48
CA GLN A 93 -0.10 3.44 -3.59
C GLN A 93 -1.42 2.67 -3.52
N ASP A 94 -1.39 1.38 -3.88
CA ASP A 94 -2.48 0.44 -3.59
C ASP A 94 -2.31 -0.06 -2.16
N VAL A 95 -3.26 0.29 -1.27
CA VAL A 95 -3.12 0.10 0.18
C VAL A 95 -3.55 -1.31 0.60
N PRO A 96 -2.75 -2.01 1.44
CA PRO A 96 -3.09 -3.27 2.05
C PRO A 96 -4.46 -3.30 2.70
N ILE A 97 -5.30 -4.23 2.27
CA ILE A 97 -6.53 -4.58 2.97
C ILE A 97 -6.27 -5.85 3.77
N GLN A 98 -6.89 -5.89 4.93
CA GLN A 98 -7.17 -7.14 5.58
C GLN A 98 -7.93 -8.06 4.62
N GLN A 99 -7.36 -9.24 4.36
CA GLN A 99 -8.02 -10.28 3.58
C GLN A 99 -9.04 -10.95 4.49
N ASP A 100 -10.31 -10.59 4.32
CA ASP A 100 -11.43 -11.32 4.90
C ASP A 100 -11.99 -12.30 3.85
#